data_AF-A0A1W6V9K9-F1
#
_entry.id   AF-A0A1W6V9K9-F1
#
_cell.length_a   1.000
_cell.length_b   1.000
_cell.length_c   1.000
_cell.angle_alpha   90.00
_cell.angle_beta   90.00
_cell.angle_gamma   90.00
#
_symmetry.space_group_name_H-M   'P 1'
#
loop_
_entity.id
_entity.type
_entity.pdbx_description
1 polymer ?
#
loop_
_entity_poly.entity_id
_entity_poly.type
_entity_poly.pdbx_seq_one_letter_code
_entity_poly.pdbx_strand_id
1 'polypeptide(L)' 'MFYSIFDWKIKLGIVVTVLLAVCTIISFILAWTATTPIDGHTAINQYLKYRWFASFIVSFFMVGAATLSYHHNSLKRH' A
#
# COMPACT_ATOMS: atom_id res chain seq x y z
N MET A 1 -9.99 -25.22 16.27
CA MET A 1 -9.54 -23.85 16.64
C MET A 1 -8.69 -23.14 15.56
N PHE A 2 -8.02 -23.86 14.63
CA PHE A 2 -7.20 -23.27 13.57
C PHE A 2 -7.93 -22.31 12.60
N TYR A 3 -9.24 -22.51 12.39
CA TYR A 3 -10.05 -21.69 11.47
C TYR A 3 -10.11 -20.20 11.86
N SER A 4 -10.27 -19.90 13.16
CA SER A 4 -10.41 -18.53 13.66
C SER A 4 -9.11 -17.71 13.55
N ILE A 5 -7.95 -18.35 13.77
CA ILE A 5 -6.64 -17.71 13.66
C ILE A 5 -6.28 -17.43 12.19
N PHE A 6 -6.72 -18.33 11.28
CA PHE A 6 -6.45 -18.23 9.86
C PHE A 6 -7.22 -17.08 9.18
N ASP A 7 -8.50 -16.91 9.53
CA ASP A 7 -9.32 -15.77 9.06
C ASP A 7 -8.76 -14.42 9.51
N TRP A 8 -8.21 -14.34 10.72
CA TRP A 8 -7.68 -13.07 11.25
C TRP A 8 -6.49 -12.55 10.44
N LYS A 9 -5.61 -13.43 9.96
CA LYS A 9 -4.46 -13.04 9.11
C LYS A 9 -4.92 -12.48 7.76
N ILE A 10 -5.91 -13.12 7.13
CA ILE A 10 -6.48 -12.63 5.87
C ILE A 10 -7.22 -11.32 6.08
N LYS A 11 -8.03 -11.19 7.14
CA LYS A 11 -8.68 -9.92 7.50
C LYS A 11 -7.67 -8.80 7.74
N LEU A 12 -6.59 -9.05 8.49
CA LEU A 12 -5.51 -8.09 8.68
C LEU A 12 -4.84 -7.71 7.35
N GLY A 13 -4.54 -8.70 6.49
CA GLY A 13 -3.98 -8.45 5.16
C GLY A 13 -4.87 -7.55 4.30
N ILE A 14 -6.18 -7.78 4.31
CA ILE A 14 -7.16 -6.94 3.62
C ILE A 14 -7.17 -5.53 4.23
N VAL A 15 -7.23 -5.39 5.55
CA VAL A 15 -7.23 -4.07 6.22
C VAL A 15 -5.96 -3.28 5.88
N VAL A 16 -4.79 -3.92 5.93
CA VAL A 16 -3.50 -3.30 5.55
C VAL A 16 -3.50 -2.91 4.07
N THR A 17 -4.04 -3.75 3.20
CA THR A 17 -4.15 -3.46 1.76
C THR A 17 -5.05 -2.25 1.50
N VAL A 18 -6.19 -2.14 2.18
CA VAL A 18 -7.10 -0.98 2.09
C VAL A 18 -6.42 0.28 2.62
N LEU A 19 -5.73 0.19 3.76
CA LEU A 19 -4.99 1.33 4.33
C LEU A 19 -3.89 1.80 3.37
N LEU A 20 -3.13 0.88 2.76
CA LEU A 20 -2.13 1.19 1.75
C LEU A 20 -2.75 1.81 0.49
N ALA A 21 -3.94 1.38 0.08
CA ALA A 21 -4.66 1.99 -1.04
C ALA A 21 -4.98 3.47 -0.74
N VAL A 22 -5.51 3.76 0.45
CA VAL A 22 -5.80 5.13 0.90
C VAL A 22 -4.53 5.97 0.97
N CYS A 23 -3.44 5.44 1.56
CA CYS A 23 -2.15 6.13 1.60
C CYS A 23 -1.58 6.39 0.19
N THR A 24 -1.78 5.45 -0.74
CA THR A 24 -1.36 5.60 -2.14
C THR A 24 -2.13 6.73 -2.82
N ILE A 25 -3.44 6.81 -2.62
CA ILE A 25 -4.28 7.88 -3.19
C ILE A 25 -3.88 9.24 -2.61
N ILE A 26 -3.73 9.35 -1.29
CA ILE A 26 -3.35 10.61 -0.65
C ILE A 26 -1.96 11.06 -1.12
N SER A 27 -0.98 10.14 -1.13
CA SER A 27 0.38 10.46 -1.58
C SER A 27 0.44 10.80 -3.07
N PHE A 28 -0.40 10.17 -3.91
CA PHE A 28 -0.56 10.55 -5.31
C PHE A 28 -1.05 11.99 -5.45
N ILE A 29 -2.11 12.37 -4.74
CA ILE A 29 -2.65 13.74 -4.77
C ILE A 29 -1.56 14.74 -4.33
N LEU A 30 -0.83 14.45 -3.25
CA LEU A 30 0.24 15.32 -2.75
C LEU A 30 1.41 15.47 -3.73
N ALA A 31 1.77 14.39 -4.43
CA ALA A 31 2.83 14.41 -5.45
C ALA A 31 2.36 15.13 -6.73
N TRP A 32 1.13 14.88 -7.16
CA TRP A 32 0.54 15.44 -8.37
C TRP A 32 0.25 16.94 -8.27
N THR A 33 -0.14 17.41 -7.09
CA THR A 33 -0.37 18.84 -6.80
C THR A 33 0.89 19.60 -6.40
N ALA A 34 2.07 18.96 -6.45
CA ALA A 34 3.32 19.63 -6.13
C ALA A 34 3.63 20.70 -7.19
N THR A 35 3.78 21.94 -6.73
CA THR A 35 4.19 23.07 -7.57
C THR A 35 5.61 22.87 -8.09
N THR A 36 5.93 23.47 -9.23
CA THR A 36 7.29 23.50 -9.77
C THR A 36 8.27 24.03 -8.71
N PRO A 37 9.42 23.36 -8.52
CA PRO A 37 10.33 23.69 -7.45
C PRO A 37 11.05 25.00 -7.81
N ILE A 38 10.88 26.00 -6.96
CA ILE A 38 11.52 27.32 -7.09
C ILE A 38 12.87 27.39 -6.35
N ASP A 39 13.06 26.55 -5.33
CA ASP A 39 14.25 26.52 -4.48
C ASP A 39 14.69 25.08 -4.20
N GLY A 40 15.95 24.89 -3.78
CA GLY A 40 16.52 23.57 -3.49
C GLY A 40 15.75 22.78 -2.42
N HIS A 41 15.20 23.45 -1.41
CA HIS A 41 14.36 22.81 -0.39
C HIS A 41 13.03 22.29 -0.96
N THR A 42 12.44 23.04 -1.89
CA THR A 42 11.18 22.67 -2.57
C THR A 42 11.39 21.48 -3.49
N ALA A 43 12.54 21.39 -4.16
CA ALA A 43 12.93 20.23 -4.98
C ALA A 43 13.09 18.95 -4.13
N ILE A 44 13.74 19.04 -2.97
CA ILE A 44 13.89 17.91 -2.04
C ILE A 44 12.52 17.45 -1.53
N ASN A 45 11.65 18.39 -1.14
CA ASN A 45 10.31 18.08 -0.67
C ASN A 45 9.47 17.40 -1.76
N GLN A 46 9.56 17.86 -3.00
CA GLN A 46 8.89 17.22 -4.14
C GLN A 46 9.41 15.80 -4.37
N TYR A 47 10.74 15.60 -4.36
CA TYR A 47 11.35 14.28 -4.48
C TYR A 47 10.84 13.32 -3.39
N LEU A 48 10.79 13.77 -2.13
CA LEU A 48 10.29 12.96 -1.02
C LEU A 48 8.84 12.53 -1.24
N LYS A 49 7.95 13.44 -1.68
CA LYS A 49 6.55 13.11 -1.97
C LYS A 49 6.41 12.00 -3.01
N TYR A 50 7.14 12.10 -4.12
CA TYR A 50 7.15 11.06 -5.16
C TYR A 50 7.73 9.74 -4.67
N ARG A 51 8.79 9.79 -3.85
CA ARG A 51 9.40 8.58 -3.26
C ARG A 51 8.47 7.86 -2.30
N TRP A 52 7.72 8.59 -1.48
CA TRP A 52 6.71 8.01 -0.59
C TRP A 52 5.55 7.42 -1.38
N PHE A 53 5.05 8.11 -2.40
CA PHE A 53 4.05 7.55 -3.32
C PHE A 53 4.50 6.23 -3.94
N ALA A 54 5.72 6.19 -4.49
CA ALA A 54 6.30 4.97 -5.07
C ALA A 54 6.40 3.83 -4.04
N SER A 55 6.74 4.14 -2.80
CA SER A 55 6.84 3.14 -1.72
C SER A 55 5.46 2.58 -1.35
N PHE A 56 4.43 3.43 -1.26
CA PHE A 56 3.06 3.01 -0.94
C PHE A 56 2.43 2.17 -2.06
N ILE A 57 2.57 2.58 -3.32
CA ILE A 57 1.99 1.83 -4.44
C ILE A 57 2.63 0.45 -4.60
N VAL A 58 3.97 0.35 -4.47
CA VAL A 58 4.67 -0.95 -4.52
C VAL A 58 4.24 -1.84 -3.35
N SER A 59 4.16 -1.29 -2.14
CA SER A 59 3.71 -2.04 -0.96
C SER A 59 2.27 -2.51 -1.11
N PHE A 60 1.38 -1.69 -1.65
CA PHE A 60 -0.01 -2.04 -1.92
C PHE A 60 -0.11 -3.26 -2.83
N PHE A 61 0.60 -3.26 -3.97
CA PHE A 61 0.59 -4.39 -4.89
C PHE A 61 1.21 -5.65 -4.27
N MET A 62 2.34 -5.52 -3.56
CA MET A 62 2.99 -6.67 -2.92
C MET A 62 2.11 -7.31 -1.84
N VAL A 63 1.55 -6.51 -0.92
CA VAL A 63 0.70 -7.00 0.16
C VAL A 63 -0.64 -7.52 -0.38
N GLY A 64 -1.23 -6.83 -1.37
CA GLY A 64 -2.44 -7.29 -2.03
C GLY A 64 -2.24 -8.65 -2.71
N ALA A 65 -1.16 -8.81 -3.48
CA ALA A 65 -0.83 -10.08 -4.14
C ALA A 65 -0.54 -11.20 -3.13
N ALA A 66 0.21 -10.90 -2.06
CA ALA A 66 0.48 -11.86 -0.99
C ALA A 66 -0.82 -12.31 -0.31
N THR A 67 -1.73 -11.39 -0.01
CA THR A 67 -3.03 -11.67 0.62
C THR A 67 -3.91 -12.55 -0.29
N LEU A 68 -3.96 -12.25 -1.59
CA LEU A 68 -4.70 -13.05 -2.59
C LEU A 68 -4.12 -14.46 -2.74
N SER A 69 -2.80 -14.59 -2.82
CA SER A 69 -2.11 -15.89 -2.90
C SER A 69 -2.38 -16.73 -1.65
N TYR A 70 -2.33 -16.13 -0.47
CA TYR A 70 -2.62 -16.80 0.79
C TYR A 70 -4.08 -17.28 0.86
N HIS A 71 -5.02 -16.44 0.42
CA HIS A 71 -6.44 -16.79 0.35
C HIS A 71 -6.71 -17.91 -0.66
N HIS A 72 -6.14 -17.84 -1.86
CA HIS A 72 -6.27 -18.88 -2.89
C HIS A 72 -5.72 -20.24 -2.43
N ASN A 73 -4.55 -20.24 -1.77
CA ASN A 73 -3.95 -21.45 -1.22
C ASN A 73 -4.77 -22.05 -0.07
N SER A 74 -5.47 -21.21 0.70
CA SER A 74 -6.40 -21.68 1.73
C SER A 74 -7.60 -22.40 1.13
N LEU A 75 -8.18 -21.84 0.07
CA LEU A 75 -9.33 -22.44 -0.62
C LEU A 75 -8.97 -23.77 -1.30
N LYS A 76 -7.74 -23.91 -1.80
CA LYS A 76 -7.24 -25.17 -2.39
C LYS A 76 -6.94 -26.29 -1.38
N ARG A 77 -6.74 -25.96 -0.10
CA ARG A 77 -6.44 -26.94 0.96
C ARG A 77 -7.69 -27.46 1.66
N HIS A 78 -8.84 -26.84 1.39
CA HIS A 78 -10.17 -27.27 1.84
C HIS A 78 -10.87 -28.07 0.75
#